data_AF-Q8ABU2-F1
#
_entry.id   AF-Q8ABU2-F1
#
_cell.length_a   1.000
_cell.length_b   1.000
_cell.length_c   1.000
_cell.angle_alpha   90.00
_cell.angle_beta   90.00
_cell.angle_gamma   90.00
#
_symmetry.space_group_name_H-M   'P 1'
#
loop_
_entity.id
_entity.type
_entity.pdbx_description
1 polymer ?
#
loop_
_entity_poly.entity_id
_entity_poly.type
_entity_poly.pdbx_seq_one_letter_code
_entity_poly.pdbx_strand_id
1 'polypeptide(L)'
;MFRFDFRDKGMIPPILGTDNADYLERLCPVLERERIHPSGVVRLRDAAFCEERGIAHLSSSAEHMTLLENEDYRRLGHRFGMDGDVIRNGLAAFPTCMVVEYEGKVLLFDKTDSGDRMLDAFLSRLAERFFDGKRKSGSLRFYEVAPLDAAYRAKIGDGQTVSSDMVRYGICVACCDMAPTLRNFNKLRNLQRQPIPLTGEQEQIVSSLVVQPDNVRFPNVEMRVRIPVKRKGQGMNI
;
A
#
# COMPACT_ATOMS: atom_id res chain seq x y z
N MET A 1 1.68 16.84 -0.56
CA MET A 1 0.98 18.00 0.03
C MET A 1 0.04 17.49 1.11
N PHE A 2 0.06 18.11 2.29
CA PHE A 2 -0.82 17.76 3.41
C PHE A 2 -1.74 18.94 3.70
N ARG A 3 -3.01 18.66 3.94
CA ARG A 3 -3.95 19.61 4.53
C ARG A 3 -4.12 19.28 6.00
N PHE A 4 -4.00 20.30 6.83
CA PHE A 4 -4.30 20.23 8.25
C PHE A 4 -5.37 21.27 8.57
N ASP A 5 -6.41 20.87 9.29
CA ASP A 5 -7.46 21.79 9.72
C ASP A 5 -7.20 22.21 11.18
N PHE A 6 -6.72 23.44 11.36
CA PHE A 6 -6.49 24.04 12.69
C PHE A 6 -7.76 24.75 13.16
N ARG A 7 -8.18 24.48 14.41
CA ARG A 7 -9.26 25.24 15.06
C ARG A 7 -8.82 26.67 15.37
N ASP A 8 -7.62 26.81 15.91
CA ASP A 8 -6.95 28.09 16.14
C ASP A 8 -5.80 28.26 15.14
N LYS A 9 -5.97 29.21 14.22
CA LYS A 9 -4.96 29.51 13.20
C LYS A 9 -3.70 30.18 13.79
N GLY A 10 -3.78 30.76 14.99
CA GLY A 10 -2.63 31.33 15.68
C GLY A 10 -1.59 30.29 16.11
N MET A 11 -1.96 29.01 16.10
CA MET A 11 -1.07 27.89 16.42
C MET A 11 -0.19 27.46 15.23
N ILE A 12 -0.51 27.92 14.02
CA ILE A 12 0.26 27.58 12.83
C ILE A 12 1.60 28.34 12.89
N PRO A 13 2.75 27.65 12.88
CA PRO A 13 4.05 28.32 12.84
C PRO A 13 4.11 29.30 11.66
N PRO A 14 4.68 30.50 11.84
CA PRO A 14 4.78 31.47 10.76
C PRO A 14 5.74 30.96 9.68
N ILE A 15 5.47 31.31 8.42
CA ILE A 15 6.44 31.14 7.33
C ILE A 15 7.43 32.30 7.45
N LEU A 16 8.71 31.98 7.64
CA LEU A 16 9.77 32.97 7.86
C LEU A 16 10.55 33.18 6.57
N GLY A 17 10.34 34.31 5.89
CA GLY A 17 11.05 34.64 4.65
C GLY A 17 10.96 33.53 3.60
N THR A 18 12.06 33.23 2.92
CA THR A 18 12.12 32.26 1.82
C THR A 18 12.63 30.88 2.22
N ASP A 19 13.39 30.76 3.32
CA ASP A 19 13.91 29.48 3.80
C ASP A 19 13.06 28.94 4.96
N ASN A 20 12.42 27.81 4.71
CA ASN A 20 11.50 27.15 5.64
C ASN A 20 11.74 25.63 5.63
N ALA A 21 13.00 25.21 5.42
CA ALA A 21 13.36 23.80 5.44
C ALA A 21 13.00 23.11 6.77
N ASP A 22 13.04 23.87 7.89
CA ASP A 22 12.69 23.43 9.24
C ASP A 22 11.18 23.47 9.55
N TYR A 23 10.34 23.91 8.61
CA TYR A 23 8.93 24.21 8.91
C TYR A 23 8.16 23.00 9.42
N LEU A 24 8.44 21.81 8.89
CA LEU A 24 7.81 20.58 9.37
C LEU A 24 8.23 20.27 10.82
N GLU A 25 9.47 20.54 11.20
CA GLU A 25 9.97 20.34 12.57
C GLU A 25 9.32 21.30 13.56
N ARG A 26 8.99 22.53 13.12
CA ARG A 26 8.20 23.48 13.91
C ARG A 26 6.71 23.12 13.99
N LEU A 27 6.18 22.50 12.94
CA LEU A 27 4.76 22.13 12.83
C LEU A 27 4.42 20.87 13.64
N CYS A 28 5.26 19.83 13.58
CA CYS A 28 4.99 18.52 14.20
C CYS A 28 4.63 18.59 15.70
N PRO A 29 5.36 19.35 16.56
CA PRO A 29 5.00 19.47 17.98
C PRO A 29 3.61 20.05 18.21
N VAL A 30 3.16 20.97 17.34
CA VAL A 30 1.80 21.54 17.42
C VAL A 30 0.77 20.48 17.02
N LEU A 31 1.01 19.75 15.93
CA LEU A 31 0.13 18.68 15.46
C LEU A 31 -0.04 17.60 16.54
N GLU A 32 1.04 17.20 17.20
CA GLU A 32 1.01 16.22 18.29
C GLU A 32 0.23 16.73 19.51
N ARG A 33 0.54 17.94 19.99
CA ARG A 33 -0.13 18.55 21.15
C ARG A 33 -1.64 18.68 20.93
N GLU A 34 -2.03 19.14 19.75
CA GLU A 34 -3.43 19.35 19.39
C GLU A 34 -4.12 18.09 18.83
N ARG A 35 -3.37 16.97 18.70
CA ARG A 35 -3.83 15.71 18.09
C ARG A 35 -4.42 15.90 16.68
N ILE A 36 -3.84 16.83 15.92
CA ILE A 36 -4.25 17.14 14.55
C ILE A 36 -3.58 16.14 13.61
N HIS A 37 -4.40 15.45 12.84
CA HIS A 37 -3.95 14.58 11.76
C HIS A 37 -4.22 15.26 10.42
N PRO A 38 -3.52 14.90 9.34
CA PRO A 38 -3.87 15.40 8.02
C PRO A 38 -5.34 15.08 7.70
N SER A 39 -6.10 16.08 7.28
CA SER A 39 -7.47 15.91 6.79
C SER A 39 -7.53 15.59 5.29
N GLY A 40 -6.39 15.74 4.59
CA GLY A 40 -6.26 15.39 3.19
C GLY A 40 -4.79 15.33 2.78
N VAL A 41 -4.46 14.40 1.88
CA VAL A 41 -3.11 14.22 1.35
C VAL A 41 -3.17 14.07 -0.15
N VAL A 42 -2.35 14.84 -0.86
CA VAL A 42 -2.29 14.85 -2.33
C VAL A 42 -0.85 14.73 -2.77
N ARG A 43 -0.56 13.81 -3.69
CA ARG A 43 0.73 13.76 -4.39
C ARG A 43 0.90 15.01 -5.22
N LEU A 44 2.11 15.59 -5.26
CA LEU A 44 2.35 16.79 -6.04
C LEU A 44 2.05 16.59 -7.53
N ARG A 45 2.35 15.39 -8.06
CA ARG A 45 1.97 14.98 -9.41
C ARG A 45 0.45 15.03 -9.63
N ASP A 46 -0.30 14.47 -8.70
CA ASP A 46 -1.77 14.42 -8.78
C ASP A 46 -2.35 15.84 -8.70
N ALA A 47 -1.81 16.67 -7.80
CA ALA A 47 -2.20 18.07 -7.66
C ALA A 47 -1.92 18.86 -8.95
N ALA A 48 -0.75 18.69 -9.57
CA ALA A 48 -0.41 19.40 -10.81
C ALA A 48 -1.36 19.04 -11.97
N PHE A 49 -1.69 17.76 -12.13
CA PHE A 49 -2.69 17.35 -13.12
C PHE A 49 -4.09 17.91 -12.81
N CYS A 50 -4.50 17.85 -11.54
CA CYS A 50 -5.81 18.33 -11.13
C CYS A 50 -5.96 19.84 -11.36
N GLU A 51 -4.93 20.64 -11.04
CA GLU A 51 -4.91 22.08 -11.28
C GLU A 51 -5.09 22.39 -12.78
N GLU A 52 -4.35 21.73 -13.67
CA GLU A 52 -4.48 21.92 -15.12
C GLU A 52 -5.87 21.57 -15.66
N ARG A 53 -6.60 20.69 -14.97
CA ARG A 53 -7.93 20.21 -15.38
C ARG A 53 -9.08 20.82 -14.59
N GLY A 54 -8.81 21.77 -13.69
CA GLY A 54 -9.81 22.39 -12.83
C GLY A 54 -10.48 21.39 -11.87
N ILE A 55 -9.80 20.31 -11.50
CA ILE A 55 -10.28 19.31 -10.55
C ILE A 55 -9.89 19.76 -9.14
N ALA A 56 -10.86 19.85 -8.23
CA ALA A 56 -10.57 20.20 -6.85
C ALA A 56 -9.66 19.16 -6.18
N HIS A 57 -8.52 19.59 -5.62
CA HIS A 57 -7.43 18.73 -5.11
C HIS A 57 -7.83 17.66 -4.09
N LEU A 58 -8.90 17.87 -3.33
CA LEU A 58 -9.38 16.94 -2.29
C LEU A 58 -10.75 16.32 -2.63
N SER A 59 -11.15 16.39 -3.88
CA SER A 59 -12.35 15.71 -4.38
C SER A 59 -12.08 14.23 -4.65
N SER A 60 -13.13 13.42 -4.72
CA SER A 60 -13.04 12.00 -5.12
C SER A 60 -12.45 11.82 -6.53
N SER A 61 -12.62 12.81 -7.41
CA SER A 61 -12.02 12.83 -8.75
C SER A 61 -10.50 13.07 -8.74
N ALA A 62 -9.97 13.63 -7.66
CA ALA A 62 -8.53 13.85 -7.46
C ALA A 62 -7.86 12.70 -6.69
N GLU A 63 -8.61 11.68 -6.25
CA GLU A 63 -8.02 10.50 -5.59
C GLU A 63 -7.09 9.76 -6.55
N HIS A 64 -5.93 9.33 -6.04
CA HIS A 64 -4.89 8.72 -6.85
C HIS A 64 -5.40 7.50 -7.67
N MET A 65 -6.20 6.64 -7.05
CA MET A 65 -6.80 5.48 -7.73
C MET A 65 -7.74 5.89 -8.87
N THR A 66 -8.55 6.94 -8.68
CA THR A 66 -9.42 7.50 -9.72
C THR A 66 -8.60 8.09 -10.87
N LEU A 67 -7.49 8.77 -10.57
CA LEU A 67 -6.58 9.32 -11.58
C LEU A 67 -5.89 8.21 -12.39
N LEU A 68 -5.55 7.07 -11.78
CA LEU A 68 -4.98 5.92 -12.50
C LEU A 68 -5.94 5.30 -13.53
N GLU A 69 -7.25 5.52 -13.40
CA GLU A 69 -8.25 5.11 -14.38
C GLU A 69 -8.47 6.16 -15.48
N ASN A 70 -8.01 7.40 -15.27
CA ASN A 70 -8.12 8.47 -16.23
C ASN A 70 -7.07 8.33 -17.35
N GLU A 71 -7.52 8.19 -18.59
CA GLU A 71 -6.64 8.00 -19.76
C GLU A 71 -5.67 9.17 -19.98
N ASP A 72 -6.14 10.40 -19.80
CA ASP A 72 -5.32 11.60 -19.95
C ASP A 72 -4.23 11.66 -18.88
N TYR A 73 -4.56 11.34 -17.63
CA TYR A 73 -3.59 11.27 -16.54
C TYR A 73 -2.48 10.26 -16.82
N ARG A 74 -2.84 9.07 -17.33
CA ARG A 74 -1.88 8.04 -17.73
C ARG A 74 -1.02 8.49 -18.91
N ARG A 75 -1.64 9.03 -19.97
CA ARG A 75 -0.95 9.50 -21.18
C ARG A 75 0.03 10.63 -20.89
N LEU A 76 -0.37 11.56 -20.03
CA LEU A 76 0.42 12.74 -19.67
C LEU A 76 1.33 12.50 -18.46
N GLY A 77 1.48 11.26 -18.00
CA GLY A 77 2.27 10.96 -16.80
C GLY A 77 3.71 11.47 -16.84
N HIS A 78 4.31 11.52 -18.02
CA HIS A 78 5.66 12.08 -18.23
C HIS A 78 5.73 13.59 -17.98
N ARG A 79 4.67 14.36 -18.27
CA ARG A 79 4.64 15.82 -18.08
C ARG A 79 4.73 16.23 -16.61
N PHE A 80 4.28 15.36 -15.72
CA PHE A 80 4.21 15.59 -14.28
C PHE A 80 5.22 14.72 -13.51
N GLY A 81 6.17 14.11 -14.23
CA GLY A 81 7.24 13.28 -13.69
C GLY A 81 6.92 11.78 -13.72
N MET A 82 7.45 11.09 -14.74
CA MET A 82 7.91 9.70 -14.63
C MET A 82 9.36 9.70 -15.11
N ASP A 83 10.24 8.99 -14.39
CA ASP A 83 11.65 8.80 -14.71
C ASP A 83 12.48 10.08 -14.88
N GLY A 84 13.27 10.40 -13.85
CA GLY A 84 14.32 11.43 -13.92
C GLY A 84 13.83 12.89 -13.86
N ASP A 85 12.65 13.23 -14.37
CA ASP A 85 12.17 14.63 -14.45
C ASP A 85 11.19 15.01 -13.34
N VAL A 86 11.51 14.57 -12.12
CA VAL A 86 10.89 15.14 -10.92
C VAL A 86 11.24 16.63 -10.85
N ILE A 87 10.47 17.42 -10.11
CA ILE A 87 10.93 18.68 -9.52
C ILE A 87 12.28 18.40 -8.81
N ARG A 88 13.41 18.49 -9.53
CA ARG A 88 14.76 18.02 -9.14
C ARG A 88 15.39 18.85 -8.03
N ASN A 89 14.69 19.82 -7.47
CA ASN A 89 15.18 20.57 -6.33
C ASN A 89 15.06 19.80 -5.00
N GLY A 90 14.41 18.63 -4.98
CA GLY A 90 14.43 17.70 -3.85
C GLY A 90 15.34 16.51 -4.13
N LEU A 91 16.54 16.50 -3.55
CA LEU A 91 17.57 15.45 -3.72
C LEU A 91 17.19 14.07 -3.16
N ALA A 92 16.01 13.91 -2.56
CA ALA A 92 15.53 12.65 -2.00
C ALA A 92 14.04 12.46 -2.24
N ALA A 93 13.63 11.23 -2.56
CA ALA A 93 12.22 10.84 -2.57
C ALA A 93 11.60 11.15 -1.20
N PHE A 94 10.37 11.68 -1.19
CA PHE A 94 9.69 11.99 0.06
C PHE A 94 9.57 10.69 0.91
N PRO A 95 10.03 10.69 2.17
CA PRO A 95 10.11 9.48 2.98
C PRO A 95 8.70 8.97 3.27
N THR A 96 8.35 7.87 2.63
CA THR A 96 7.05 7.20 2.77
C THR A 96 7.28 5.76 3.18
N CYS A 97 6.34 5.21 3.93
CA CYS A 97 6.23 3.78 4.19
C CYS A 97 5.03 3.21 3.42
N MET A 98 5.06 1.89 3.22
CA MET A 98 3.94 1.14 2.69
C MET A 98 3.09 0.64 3.85
N VAL A 99 1.80 0.96 3.82
CA VAL A 99 0.83 0.47 4.79
C VAL A 99 -0.17 -0.42 4.09
N VAL A 100 -0.37 -1.63 4.61
CA VAL A 100 -1.26 -2.63 4.06
C VAL A 100 -2.41 -2.87 5.02
N GLU A 101 -3.63 -2.63 4.55
CA GLU A 101 -4.85 -2.95 5.27
C GLU A 101 -5.40 -4.29 4.77
N TYR A 102 -5.52 -5.26 5.68
CA TYR A 102 -6.05 -6.59 5.39
C TYR A 102 -6.73 -7.19 6.63
N GLU A 103 -7.96 -7.69 6.48
CA GLU A 103 -8.74 -8.32 7.57
C GLU A 103 -8.86 -7.44 8.83
N GLY A 104 -9.00 -6.12 8.66
CA GLY A 104 -9.10 -5.15 9.76
C GLY A 104 -7.79 -4.89 10.50
N LYS A 105 -6.68 -5.47 10.04
CA LYS A 105 -5.33 -5.17 10.50
C LYS A 105 -4.65 -4.21 9.55
N VAL A 106 -3.84 -3.32 10.11
CA VAL A 106 -3.02 -2.38 9.35
C VAL A 106 -1.57 -2.72 9.64
N LEU A 107 -0.85 -3.14 8.61
CA LEU A 107 0.55 -3.56 8.67
C LEU A 107 1.43 -2.52 8.00
N LEU A 108 2.60 -2.24 8.58
CA LEU A 108 3.54 -1.27 8.02
C LEU A 108 4.79 -1.99 7.49
N PHE A 109 5.26 -1.56 6.32
CA PHE A 109 6.52 -1.98 5.71
C PHE A 109 7.29 -0.74 5.27
N ASP A 110 8.53 -0.60 5.71
CA ASP A 110 9.42 0.47 5.28
C ASP A 110 9.86 0.23 3.83
N LYS A 111 10.27 1.31 3.14
CA LYS A 111 10.81 1.25 1.77
C LYS A 111 12.30 0.94 1.77
N THR A 112 12.68 -0.10 2.49
CA THR A 112 14.04 -0.65 2.56
C THR A 112 14.04 -2.05 1.97
N ASP A 113 15.19 -2.59 1.59
CA ASP A 113 15.29 -3.97 1.12
C ASP A 113 14.71 -4.99 2.13
N SER A 114 14.80 -4.71 3.44
CA SER A 114 14.19 -5.58 4.46
C SER A 114 12.67 -5.50 4.46
N GLY A 115 12.11 -4.28 4.42
CA GLY A 115 10.67 -4.07 4.38
C GLY A 115 10.06 -4.62 3.11
N ASP A 116 10.75 -4.47 1.98
CA ASP A 116 10.37 -5.00 0.68
C ASP A 116 10.32 -6.53 0.68
N ARG A 117 11.34 -7.19 1.22
CA ARG A 117 11.34 -8.66 1.40
C ARG A 117 10.22 -9.13 2.31
N MET A 118 9.91 -8.38 3.38
CA MET A 118 8.86 -8.75 4.31
C MET A 118 7.47 -8.57 3.69
N LEU A 119 7.27 -7.52 2.89
CA LEU A 119 6.06 -7.31 2.12
C LEU A 119 5.87 -8.44 1.09
N ASP A 120 6.91 -8.80 0.33
CA ASP A 120 6.85 -9.90 -0.63
C ASP A 120 6.51 -11.23 0.08
N ALA A 121 7.12 -11.51 1.25
CA ALA A 121 6.80 -12.68 2.05
C ALA A 121 5.34 -12.68 2.55
N PHE A 122 4.81 -11.52 2.94
CA PHE A 122 3.41 -11.36 3.30
C PHE A 122 2.48 -11.67 2.11
N LEU A 123 2.75 -11.11 0.93
CA LEU A 123 1.97 -11.36 -0.29
C LEU A 123 2.04 -12.83 -0.71
N SER A 124 3.19 -13.46 -0.56
CA SER A 124 3.40 -14.89 -0.86
C SER A 124 2.50 -15.78 0.00
N ARG A 125 2.44 -15.51 1.31
CA ARG A 125 1.54 -16.21 2.24
C ARG A 125 0.06 -15.99 1.93
N LEU A 126 -0.30 -14.81 1.39
CA LEU A 126 -1.67 -14.56 0.93
C LEU A 126 -1.98 -15.37 -0.33
N ALA A 127 -1.05 -15.41 -1.29
CA ALA A 127 -1.21 -16.11 -2.56
C ALA A 127 -1.28 -17.64 -2.38
N GLU A 128 -0.44 -18.21 -1.51
CA GLU A 128 -0.45 -19.65 -1.15
C GLU A 128 -1.84 -20.12 -0.70
N ARG A 129 -2.57 -19.26 0.01
CA ARG A 129 -3.86 -19.58 0.64
C ARG A 129 -5.04 -18.87 -0.02
N PHE A 130 -4.84 -18.37 -1.23
CA PHE A 130 -5.82 -17.50 -1.90
C PHE A 130 -7.13 -18.22 -2.20
N PHE A 131 -7.04 -19.48 -2.62
CA PHE A 131 -8.19 -20.32 -2.96
C PHE A 131 -8.75 -21.11 -1.77
N ASP A 132 -8.24 -20.88 -0.54
CA ASP A 132 -8.79 -21.49 0.67
C ASP A 132 -10.24 -20.99 0.88
N GLY A 133 -11.23 -21.87 0.71
CA GLY A 133 -12.65 -21.55 0.89
C GLY A 133 -13.08 -21.08 2.29
N LYS A 134 -12.16 -21.05 3.26
CA LYS A 134 -12.42 -20.68 4.65
C LYS A 134 -12.30 -19.17 4.92
N ARG A 135 -11.77 -18.39 3.97
CA ARG A 135 -11.58 -16.93 4.16
C ARG A 135 -12.83 -16.16 3.73
N LYS A 136 -13.24 -15.20 4.58
CA LYS A 136 -14.26 -14.22 4.21
C LYS A 136 -13.69 -13.32 3.11
N SER A 137 -14.49 -13.05 2.08
CA SER A 137 -14.14 -12.07 1.05
C SER A 137 -13.86 -10.71 1.71
N GLY A 138 -12.63 -10.24 1.58
CA GLY A 138 -12.16 -8.96 2.09
C GLY A 138 -11.49 -8.13 1.00
N SER A 139 -11.12 -6.91 1.35
CA SER A 139 -10.28 -6.06 0.49
C SER A 139 -8.88 -6.01 1.08
N LEU A 140 -7.88 -6.15 0.21
CA LEU A 140 -6.48 -5.87 0.49
C LEU A 140 -6.16 -4.51 -0.11
N ARG A 141 -5.81 -3.53 0.72
CA ARG A 141 -5.52 -2.16 0.28
C ARG A 141 -4.11 -1.76 0.66
N PHE A 142 -3.47 -1.01 -0.21
CA PHE A 142 -2.11 -0.51 -0.04
C PHE A 142 -2.16 1.00 -0.03
N TYR A 143 -1.50 1.58 0.96
CA TYR A 143 -1.43 3.00 1.15
C TYR A 143 0.04 3.40 1.24
N GLU A 144 0.41 4.45 0.52
CA GLU A 144 1.63 5.17 0.84
C GLU A 144 1.33 6.20 1.91
N VAL A 145 1.99 6.04 3.05
CA VAL A 145 1.85 6.93 4.19
C VAL A 145 3.15 7.68 4.39
N ALA A 146 3.03 8.98 4.60
CA ALA A 146 4.11 9.84 5.00
C ALA A 146 4.13 9.93 6.53
N PRO A 147 5.08 9.26 7.21
CA PRO A 147 5.26 9.46 8.64
C PRO A 147 5.86 10.86 8.90
N LEU A 148 5.02 11.78 9.38
CA LEU A 148 5.38 13.18 9.61
C LEU A 148 6.36 13.36 10.77
N ASP A 149 6.23 12.52 11.81
CA ASP A 149 7.12 12.54 12.98
C ASP A 149 8.40 11.73 12.73
N ALA A 150 9.55 12.37 12.90
CA ALA A 150 10.88 11.76 12.81
C ALA A 150 11.13 10.70 13.89
N ALA A 151 10.62 10.89 15.10
CA ALA A 151 10.78 9.93 16.19
C ALA A 151 9.91 8.69 15.95
N TYR A 152 8.71 8.86 15.40
CA TYR A 152 7.89 7.75 14.91
C TYR A 152 8.61 6.98 13.80
N ARG A 153 9.16 7.67 12.78
CA ARG A 153 9.96 7.03 11.71
C ARG A 153 11.06 6.12 12.24
N ALA A 154 11.76 6.53 13.29
CA ALA A 154 12.88 5.77 13.85
C ALA A 154 12.47 4.53 14.65
N LYS A 155 11.21 4.43 15.08
CA LYS A 155 10.71 3.34 15.94
C LYS A 155 9.89 2.28 15.21
N ILE A 156 9.47 2.60 13.99
CA ILE A 156 8.65 1.70 13.18
C ILE A 156 9.49 0.48 12.80
N GLY A 157 8.89 -0.70 12.94
CA GLY A 157 9.46 -1.95 12.46
C GLY A 157 8.57 -2.57 11.39
N ASP A 158 9.21 -3.21 10.41
CA ASP A 158 8.53 -3.94 9.33
C ASP A 158 7.58 -5.02 9.88
N GLY A 159 6.39 -5.13 9.27
CA GLY A 159 5.38 -6.14 9.57
C GLY A 159 4.60 -5.94 10.87
N GLN A 160 4.82 -4.83 11.58
CA GLN A 160 4.10 -4.53 12.80
C GLN A 160 2.66 -4.07 12.53
N THR A 161 1.75 -4.44 13.43
CA THR A 161 0.38 -3.90 13.42
C THR A 161 0.38 -2.50 14.01
N VAL A 162 -0.18 -1.55 13.27
CA VAL A 162 -0.25 -0.13 13.63
C VAL A 162 -1.70 0.35 13.73
N SER A 163 -1.89 1.60 14.18
CA SER A 163 -3.23 2.20 14.29
C SER A 163 -3.89 2.30 12.91
N SER A 164 -5.20 2.05 12.86
CA SER A 164 -6.01 2.28 11.65
C SER A 164 -6.07 3.76 11.25
N ASP A 165 -5.73 4.69 12.15
CA ASP A 165 -5.71 6.10 11.78
C ASP A 165 -4.67 6.41 10.71
N MET A 166 -3.63 5.59 10.55
CA MET A 166 -2.61 5.74 9.51
C MET A 166 -3.18 5.68 8.09
N VAL A 167 -4.22 4.87 7.86
CA VAL A 167 -4.82 4.77 6.52
C VAL A 167 -5.67 6.00 6.17
N ARG A 168 -6.12 6.79 7.15
CA ARG A 168 -6.97 7.97 6.92
C ARG A 168 -6.26 9.07 6.14
N TYR A 169 -4.95 9.16 6.31
CA TYR A 169 -4.09 10.12 5.62
C TYR A 169 -3.07 9.44 4.70
N GLY A 170 -3.28 8.16 4.40
CA GLY A 170 -2.52 7.43 3.40
C GLY A 170 -3.08 7.62 2.00
N ILE A 171 -2.21 7.68 1.00
CA ILE A 171 -2.64 7.68 -0.39
C ILE A 171 -2.82 6.23 -0.83
N CYS A 172 -4.05 5.82 -1.13
CA CYS A 172 -4.31 4.49 -1.67
C CYS A 172 -3.63 4.34 -3.04
N VAL A 173 -2.78 3.32 -3.18
CA VAL A 173 -2.00 3.06 -4.40
C VAL A 173 -2.37 1.76 -5.09
N ALA A 174 -3.00 0.85 -4.36
CA ALA A 174 -3.54 -0.38 -4.92
C ALA A 174 -4.67 -0.91 -4.04
N CYS A 175 -5.64 -1.55 -4.69
CA CYS A 175 -6.73 -2.25 -4.03
C CYS A 175 -6.99 -3.57 -4.76
N CYS A 176 -7.00 -4.67 -4.02
CA CYS A 176 -7.34 -5.99 -4.52
C CYS A 176 -8.57 -6.51 -3.79
N ASP A 177 -9.57 -6.93 -4.56
CA ASP A 177 -10.63 -7.80 -4.04
C ASP A 177 -10.01 -9.19 -3.81
N MET A 178 -10.25 -9.76 -2.63
CA MET A 178 -9.70 -11.06 -2.24
C MET A 178 -10.70 -12.20 -2.44
N ALA A 179 -11.79 -11.98 -3.18
CA ALA A 179 -12.65 -13.06 -3.65
C ALA A 179 -11.86 -14.04 -4.53
N PRO A 180 -12.02 -15.37 -4.36
CA PRO A 180 -11.17 -16.39 -4.97
C PRO A 180 -11.51 -16.61 -6.46
N THR A 181 -11.17 -15.64 -7.30
CA THR A 181 -11.28 -15.70 -8.77
C THR A 181 -9.90 -15.65 -9.41
N LEU A 182 -9.76 -16.18 -10.63
CA LEU A 182 -8.49 -16.13 -11.37
C LEU A 182 -8.02 -14.68 -11.57
N ARG A 183 -8.96 -13.78 -11.90
CA ARG A 183 -8.68 -12.36 -12.08
C ARG A 183 -8.07 -11.73 -10.82
N ASN A 184 -8.66 -12.00 -9.65
CA ASN A 184 -8.17 -11.44 -8.39
C ASN A 184 -6.85 -12.09 -7.94
N PHE A 185 -6.67 -13.38 -8.18
CA PHE A 185 -5.40 -14.07 -7.94
C PHE A 185 -4.26 -13.45 -8.76
N ASN A 186 -4.51 -13.20 -10.05
CA ASN A 186 -3.54 -12.55 -10.93
C ASN A 186 -3.24 -11.11 -10.49
N LYS A 187 -4.26 -10.35 -10.07
CA LYS A 187 -4.05 -9.02 -9.48
C LYS A 187 -3.14 -9.08 -8.25
N LEU A 188 -3.37 -10.01 -7.32
CA LEU A 188 -2.54 -10.20 -6.14
C LEU A 188 -1.08 -10.51 -6.53
N ARG A 189 -0.87 -11.41 -7.49
CA ARG A 189 0.48 -11.78 -7.95
C ARG A 189 1.20 -10.63 -8.64
N ASN A 190 0.49 -9.77 -9.37
CA ASN A 190 1.07 -8.58 -10.01
C ASN A 190 1.54 -7.51 -8.99
N LEU A 191 1.17 -7.63 -7.71
CA LEU A 191 1.69 -6.78 -6.64
C LEU A 191 3.05 -7.25 -6.11
N GLN A 192 3.43 -8.50 -6.41
CA GLN A 192 4.73 -9.04 -6.02
C GLN A 192 5.82 -8.47 -6.91
N ARG A 193 6.96 -8.11 -6.33
CA ARG A 193 8.08 -7.53 -7.09
C ARG A 193 8.80 -8.56 -7.95
N GLN A 194 8.76 -9.82 -7.51
CA GLN A 194 9.35 -10.94 -8.22
C GLN A 194 8.26 -11.94 -8.62
N PRO A 195 8.28 -12.47 -9.85
CA PRO A 195 7.41 -13.57 -10.24
C PRO A 195 7.69 -14.80 -9.38
N ILE A 196 6.70 -15.23 -8.60
CA ILE A 196 6.80 -16.48 -7.81
C ILE A 196 6.13 -17.61 -8.59
N PRO A 197 6.80 -18.76 -8.82
CA PRO A 197 6.18 -19.91 -9.48
C PRO A 197 4.90 -20.37 -8.77
N LEU A 198 3.97 -20.94 -9.54
CA LEU A 198 2.78 -21.56 -8.96
C LEU A 198 3.17 -22.86 -8.24
N THR A 199 2.47 -23.18 -7.15
CA THR A 199 2.51 -24.52 -6.58
C THR A 199 1.74 -25.48 -7.49
N GLY A 200 2.05 -26.79 -7.45
CA GLY A 200 1.33 -27.77 -8.28
C GLY A 200 -0.19 -27.78 -8.05
N GLU A 201 -0.66 -27.46 -6.83
CA GLU A 201 -2.09 -27.29 -6.55
C GLU A 201 -2.65 -26.01 -7.18
N GLN A 202 -1.91 -24.89 -7.11
CA GLN A 202 -2.30 -23.65 -7.78
C GLN A 202 -2.32 -23.82 -9.30
N GLU A 203 -1.38 -24.56 -9.90
CA GLU A 203 -1.38 -24.87 -11.33
C GLU A 203 -2.65 -25.61 -11.74
N GLN A 204 -3.04 -26.65 -10.99
CA GLN A 204 -4.29 -27.39 -11.25
C GLN A 204 -5.52 -26.48 -11.16
N ILE A 205 -5.60 -25.64 -10.13
CA ILE A 205 -6.70 -24.70 -9.94
C ILE A 205 -6.75 -23.68 -11.08
N VAL A 206 -5.62 -23.04 -11.40
CA VAL A 206 -5.53 -22.05 -12.49
C VAL A 206 -5.89 -22.68 -13.83
N SER A 207 -5.38 -23.87 -14.16
CA SER A 207 -5.73 -24.59 -15.39
C SER A 207 -7.23 -24.88 -15.49
N SER A 208 -7.88 -25.20 -14.37
CA SER A 208 -9.34 -25.40 -14.32
C SER A 208 -10.16 -24.11 -14.49
N LEU A 209 -9.57 -22.95 -14.16
CA LEU A 209 -10.22 -21.65 -14.22
C LEU A 209 -10.07 -20.96 -15.57
N VAL A 210 -8.98 -21.22 -16.31
CA VAL A 210 -8.77 -20.66 -17.66
C VAL A 210 -9.88 -21.04 -18.62
N VAL A 211 -10.54 -22.18 -18.39
CA VAL A 211 -11.68 -22.65 -19.20
C VAL A 211 -13.03 -22.09 -18.74
N GLN A 212 -13.07 -21.28 -17.68
CA GLN A 212 -14.28 -20.68 -17.12
C GLN A 212 -14.31 -19.16 -17.32
N PRO A 213 -15.49 -18.52 -17.27
CA PRO A 213 -15.60 -17.06 -17.24
C PRO A 213 -14.87 -16.46 -16.01
N ASP A 214 -14.23 -15.30 -16.19
CA ASP A 214 -13.36 -14.63 -15.19
C ASP A 214 -13.97 -14.41 -13.79
N ASN A 215 -15.30 -14.45 -13.69
CA ASN A 215 -16.06 -14.11 -12.48
C ASN A 215 -16.59 -15.34 -11.70
N VAL A 216 -16.30 -16.57 -12.14
CA VAL A 216 -16.76 -17.77 -11.41
C VAL A 216 -16.05 -17.87 -10.07
N ARG A 217 -16.83 -17.86 -8.98
CA ARG A 217 -16.33 -18.09 -7.61
C ARG A 217 -16.20 -19.59 -7.37
N PHE A 218 -15.11 -20.00 -6.72
CA PHE A 218 -14.94 -21.39 -6.31
C PHE A 218 -15.88 -21.79 -5.16
N PRO A 219 -16.54 -22.95 -5.20
CA PRO A 219 -17.02 -23.63 -4.01
C PRO A 219 -15.82 -24.22 -3.26
N ASN A 220 -15.68 -23.89 -1.97
CA ASN A 220 -14.64 -24.34 -1.03
C ASN A 220 -13.78 -25.54 -1.47
N VAL A 221 -12.68 -25.30 -2.18
CA VAL A 221 -11.63 -26.30 -2.31
C VAL A 221 -10.82 -26.24 -1.03
N GLU A 222 -10.97 -27.25 -0.18
CA GLU A 222 -10.04 -27.42 0.93
C GLU A 222 -8.66 -27.73 0.34
N MET A 223 -7.75 -26.75 0.38
CA MET A 223 -6.33 -27.02 0.16
C MET A 223 -5.90 -28.07 1.18
N ARG A 224 -5.59 -29.28 0.69
CA ARG A 224 -5.00 -30.32 1.51
C ARG A 224 -3.55 -29.97 1.72
N VAL A 225 -3.26 -29.14 2.73
CA VAL A 225 -1.90 -28.91 3.22
C VAL A 225 -1.29 -30.28 3.53
N ARG A 226 -0.46 -30.82 2.62
CA ARG A 226 0.35 -32.00 2.89
C ARG A 226 1.47 -31.56 3.81
N ILE A 227 1.19 -31.62 5.11
CA ILE A 227 2.23 -31.53 6.14
C ILE A 227 3.21 -32.68 5.87
N PRO A 228 4.51 -32.41 5.67
CA PRO A 228 5.49 -33.48 5.55
C PRO A 228 5.51 -34.25 6.87
N VAL A 229 5.01 -35.48 6.84
CA VAL A 229 5.13 -36.41 7.97
C VAL A 229 6.62 -36.63 8.21
N LYS A 230 7.13 -36.10 9.34
CA LYS A 230 8.44 -36.48 9.86
C LYS A 230 8.48 -38.01 9.93
N ARG A 231 9.32 -38.64 9.10
CA ARG A 231 9.63 -40.07 9.25
C ARG A 231 10.23 -40.25 10.65
N LYS A 232 9.47 -40.92 11.50
CA LYS A 232 9.89 -41.43 12.81
C LYS A 232 11.09 -42.35 12.58
N GLY A 233 12.11 -42.22 13.42
CA GLY A 233 13.42 -42.84 13.23
C GLY A 233 13.37 -44.36 13.01
N GLN A 234 14.22 -44.81 12.09
CA GLN A 234 14.78 -46.16 12.15
C GLN A 234 16.17 -46.01 12.73
N GLY A 235 16.33 -46.55 13.94
CA GLY A 235 17.64 -46.75 14.53
C GLY A 235 18.45 -47.72 13.67
N MET A 236 19.75 -47.51 13.64
CA MET A 236 20.71 -48.55 13.33
C MET A 236 21.67 -48.63 14.51
N ASN A 237 21.56 -49.73 15.25
CA ASN A 237 22.68 -50.31 16.00
C ASN A 237 23.61 -50.96 14.97
N ILE A 238 24.87 -50.55 14.91
CA ILE A 238 26.09 -51.18 15.49
C ILE A 238 27.25 -50.26 15.09
#